data_AF-A0A0F9SSM4-F1
#
_entry.id   AF-A0A0F9SSM4-F1
#
_cell.length_a   1.000
_cell.length_b   1.000
_cell.length_c   1.000
_cell.angle_alpha   90.00
_cell.angle_beta   90.00
_cell.angle_gamma   90.00
#
_symmetry.space_group_name_H-M   'P 1'
#
loop_
_entity.id
_entity.type
_entity.pdbx_description
1 polymer ?
#
loop_
_entity_poly.entity_id
_entity_poly.type
_entity_poly.pdbx_seq_one_letter_code
_entity_poly.pdbx_strand_id
1 'polypeptide(L)'
;MGRNKKYWVPAKHLRKIINAVHHAIDRCGNPLVINYNAYGGRGIKVWEEWIKQPEWFAAYLCTLPGWTNHSLTIDRINNDKGYVPGNLRWATHKEQSKNTQRYTGMGRGTETNCSRCGIHFIRRREYQKFCSRLCAAHIGAAKRWGN
;
A
#
# COMPACT_ATOMS: atom_id res chain seq x y z
N MET A 1 28.66 -4.07 26.91
CA MET A 1 27.65 -5.16 26.97
C MET A 1 27.53 -5.79 25.59
N GLY A 2 28.11 -6.98 25.41
CA GLY A 2 28.18 -7.67 24.12
C GLY A 2 26.80 -8.10 23.63
N ARG A 3 26.44 -7.74 22.40
CA ARG A 3 25.18 -8.16 21.78
C ARG A 3 25.28 -9.65 21.49
N ASN A 4 24.61 -10.46 22.31
CA ASN A 4 24.43 -11.90 22.13
C ASN A 4 24.05 -12.20 20.68
N LYS A 5 24.86 -13.03 20.00
CA LYS A 5 24.66 -13.47 18.62
C LYS A 5 23.50 -14.48 18.57
N LYS A 6 22.27 -14.03 18.84
CA LYS A 6 21.07 -14.88 18.82
C LYS A 6 20.61 -15.22 17.39
N TYR A 7 21.01 -14.40 16.41
CA TYR A 7 20.56 -14.49 15.02
C TYR A 7 21.74 -14.73 14.07
N TRP A 8 21.62 -15.69 13.13
CA TRP A 8 22.53 -15.76 11.99
C TRP A 8 22.14 -14.68 10.97
N VAL A 9 22.71 -13.49 11.11
CA VAL A 9 22.51 -12.37 10.18
C VAL A 9 23.85 -11.68 9.94
N PRO A 10 24.17 -11.28 8.69
CA PRO A 10 25.40 -10.56 8.38
C PRO A 10 25.58 -9.30 9.23
N ALA A 11 26.75 -9.15 9.85
CA ALA A 11 27.02 -8.11 10.84
C ALA A 11 26.71 -6.68 10.35
N LYS A 12 26.99 -6.40 9.06
CA LYS A 12 26.78 -5.10 8.41
C LYS A 12 25.30 -4.67 8.35
N HIS A 13 24.36 -5.62 8.42
CA HIS A 13 22.92 -5.36 8.33
C HIS A 13 22.12 -5.89 9.54
N LEU A 14 22.80 -6.48 10.53
CA LEU A 14 22.20 -7.10 11.71
C LEU A 14 21.18 -6.19 12.41
N ARG A 15 21.51 -4.92 12.64
CA ARG A 15 20.62 -3.97 13.33
C ARG A 15 19.33 -3.74 12.55
N LYS A 16 19.41 -3.56 11.23
CA LYS A 16 18.26 -3.32 10.35
C LYS A 16 17.30 -4.51 10.39
N ILE A 17 17.83 -5.72 10.25
CA ILE A 17 17.02 -6.96 10.23
C ILE A 17 16.36 -7.20 11.59
N ILE A 18 17.12 -7.11 12.69
CA ILE A 18 16.57 -7.29 14.04
C ILE A 18 15.47 -6.27 14.32
N ASN A 19 15.70 -4.99 13.99
CA ASN A 19 14.68 -3.96 14.19
C ASN A 19 13.42 -4.25 13.36
N ALA A 20 13.56 -4.70 12.11
CA ALA A 20 12.43 -5.07 11.27
C ALA A 20 11.61 -6.22 11.89
N VAL A 21 12.27 -7.25 12.41
CA VAL A 21 11.62 -8.39 13.08
C VAL A 21 10.93 -7.94 14.36
N HIS A 22 11.61 -7.20 15.23
CA HIS A 22 11.03 -6.71 16.49
C HIS A 22 9.81 -5.82 16.24
N HIS A 23 9.92 -4.83 15.34
CA HIS A 23 8.80 -3.96 15.02
C HIS A 23 7.61 -4.71 14.41
N ALA A 24 7.87 -5.75 13.62
CA ALA A 24 6.83 -6.60 13.05
C ALA A 24 6.05 -7.38 14.11
N ILE A 25 6.77 -7.97 15.07
CA ILE A 25 6.17 -8.73 16.17
C ILE A 25 5.42 -7.77 17.11
N ASP A 26 6.05 -6.68 17.53
CA ASP A 26 5.46 -5.73 18.48
C ASP A 26 4.17 -5.11 17.92
N ARG A 27 4.19 -4.61 16.68
CA ARG A 27 3.00 -3.96 16.09
C ARG A 27 1.81 -4.92 15.94
N CYS A 28 2.06 -6.21 15.79
CA CYS A 28 1.01 -7.22 15.64
C CYS A 28 0.57 -7.82 16.98
N GLY A 29 1.46 -7.89 17.97
CA GLY A 29 1.25 -8.66 19.21
C GLY A 29 1.13 -7.84 20.49
N ASN A 30 1.55 -6.58 20.50
CA ASN A 30 1.60 -5.76 21.71
C ASN A 30 0.57 -4.61 21.67
N PRO A 31 -0.56 -4.69 22.41
CA PRO A 31 -1.57 -3.63 22.46
C PRO A 31 -1.08 -2.27 22.94
N LEU A 32 0.07 -2.22 23.63
CA LEU A 32 0.63 -0.99 24.19
C LEU A 32 1.40 -0.16 23.16
N VAL A 33 1.77 -0.72 22.01
CA VAL A 33 2.50 0.06 20.99
C VAL A 33 1.54 0.93 20.18
N ILE A 34 1.97 2.17 19.89
CA ILE A 34 1.15 3.18 19.19
C ILE A 34 0.54 2.69 17.87
N ASN A 35 1.24 1.81 17.17
CA ASN A 35 0.80 1.29 15.87
C ASN A 35 -0.09 0.05 15.97
N TYR A 36 -0.33 -0.51 17.17
CA TYR A 36 -1.06 -1.77 17.32
C TYR A 36 -2.43 -1.75 16.65
N ASN A 37 -3.19 -0.67 16.84
CA ASN A 37 -4.53 -0.53 16.25
C ASN A 37 -4.53 -0.63 14.71
N ALA A 38 -3.46 -0.18 14.04
CA ALA A 38 -3.31 -0.26 12.60
C ALA A 38 -2.85 -1.64 12.10
N TYR A 39 -2.44 -2.54 13.00
CA TYR A 39 -1.94 -3.87 12.71
C TYR A 39 -2.65 -4.93 13.54
N GLY A 40 -2.17 -5.25 14.74
CA GLY A 40 -2.77 -6.26 15.61
C GLY A 40 -4.27 -6.04 15.86
N GLY A 41 -4.69 -4.79 16.07
CA GLY A 41 -6.10 -4.41 16.23
C GLY A 41 -6.98 -4.67 15.01
N ARG A 42 -6.40 -4.80 13.81
CA ARG A 42 -7.10 -5.22 12.57
C ARG A 42 -7.10 -6.74 12.36
N GLY A 43 -6.49 -7.52 13.27
CA GLY A 43 -6.27 -8.95 13.08
C GLY A 43 -5.07 -9.30 12.19
N ILE A 44 -4.20 -8.34 11.87
CA ILE A 44 -2.96 -8.60 11.13
C ILE A 44 -1.97 -9.30 12.07
N LYS A 45 -1.55 -10.51 11.71
CA LYS A 45 -0.65 -11.35 12.50
C LYS A 45 0.71 -11.56 11.82
N VAL A 46 1.70 -11.95 12.62
CA VAL A 46 2.94 -12.55 12.14
C VAL A 46 2.74 -14.06 12.06
N TRP A 47 3.38 -14.71 11.09
CA TRP A 47 3.39 -16.16 10.96
C TRP A 47 3.88 -16.80 12.26
N GLU A 48 3.23 -17.87 12.71
CA GLU A 48 3.40 -18.38 14.08
C GLU A 48 4.82 -18.90 14.31
N GLU A 49 5.40 -19.53 13.30
CA GLU A 49 6.76 -20.05 13.28
C GLU A 49 7.78 -18.93 13.46
N TRP A 50 7.51 -17.74 12.93
CA TRP A 50 8.35 -16.55 13.10
C TRP A 50 8.22 -15.92 14.48
N ILE A 51 7.09 -16.12 15.17
CA ILE A 51 6.94 -15.70 16.58
C ILE A 51 7.71 -16.67 17.48
N LYS A 52 7.59 -17.98 17.24
CA LYS A 52 8.29 -19.03 18.00
C LYS A 52 9.80 -18.98 17.78
N GLN A 53 10.23 -18.69 16.55
CA GLN A 53 11.64 -18.65 16.14
C GLN A 53 11.92 -17.38 15.30
N PRO A 54 12.12 -16.21 15.94
CA PRO A 54 12.41 -14.95 15.25
C PRO A 54 13.69 -15.00 14.39
N GLU A 55 14.57 -15.96 14.64
CA GLU A 55 15.75 -16.26 13.83
C GLU A 55 15.39 -16.67 12.41
N TRP A 56 14.32 -17.46 12.24
CA TRP A 56 13.84 -17.86 10.91
C TRP A 56 13.23 -16.68 10.17
N PHE A 57 12.57 -15.78 10.89
CA PHE A 57 12.09 -14.55 10.28
C PHE A 57 13.25 -13.68 9.80
N ALA A 58 14.27 -13.49 10.64
CA ALA A 58 15.47 -12.73 10.28
C ALA A 58 16.18 -13.34 9.05
N ALA A 59 16.35 -14.66 9.03
CA ALA A 59 16.94 -15.38 7.90
C ALA A 59 16.10 -15.19 6.61
N TYR A 60 14.78 -15.32 6.70
CA TYR A 60 13.88 -15.08 5.57
C TYR A 60 14.00 -13.65 5.03
N LEU A 61 14.10 -12.64 5.89
CA LEU A 61 14.28 -11.26 5.45
C LEU A 61 15.58 -11.06 4.67
N CYS A 62 16.62 -11.85 4.95
CA CYS A 62 17.89 -11.85 4.22
C CYS A 62 17.82 -12.58 2.86
N THR A 63 16.77 -13.35 2.58
CA THR A 63 16.57 -13.96 1.25
C THR A 63 15.83 -13.02 0.29
N LEU A 64 15.19 -11.97 0.79
CA LEU A 64 14.41 -11.04 -0.02
C LEU A 64 15.31 -10.05 -0.78
N PRO A 65 15.00 -9.72 -2.05
CA PRO A 65 15.75 -8.72 -2.81
C PRO A 65 15.85 -7.38 -2.08
N GLY A 66 17.04 -6.76 -2.10
CA GLY A 66 17.27 -5.44 -1.50
C GLY A 66 17.53 -5.42 0.01
N TRP A 67 17.66 -6.58 0.67
CA TRP A 67 17.91 -6.65 2.11
C TRP A 67 19.16 -5.90 2.59
N THR A 68 20.21 -5.85 1.76
CA THR A 68 21.45 -5.11 2.02
C THR A 68 21.32 -3.60 1.84
N ASN A 69 20.29 -3.09 1.17
CA ASN A 69 20.13 -1.65 0.93
C ASN A 69 19.56 -0.95 2.18
N HIS A 70 20.34 -0.10 2.82
CA HIS A 70 19.95 0.59 4.06
C HIS A 70 18.78 1.57 3.89
N SER A 71 18.56 2.08 2.67
CA SER A 71 17.45 2.99 2.36
C SER A 71 16.11 2.29 2.20
N LEU A 72 16.08 0.96 2.17
CA LEU A 72 14.85 0.17 2.09
C LEU A 72 14.42 -0.32 3.47
N THR A 73 13.12 -0.30 3.71
CA THR A 73 12.48 -0.81 4.94
C THR A 73 11.48 -1.91 4.61
N ILE A 74 11.07 -2.68 5.64
CA ILE A 74 10.19 -3.83 5.44
C ILE A 74 8.76 -3.37 5.13
N ASP A 75 8.20 -3.87 4.04
CA ASP A 75 6.83 -3.59 3.58
C ASP A 75 6.06 -4.90 3.39
N ARG A 76 4.73 -4.81 3.52
CA ARG A 76 3.82 -5.91 3.19
C ARG A 76 3.28 -5.71 1.80
N ILE A 77 3.48 -6.66 0.88
CA ILE A 77 3.03 -6.53 -0.52
C ILE A 77 1.51 -6.29 -0.59
N ASN A 78 0.74 -7.07 0.18
CA ASN A 78 -0.68 -6.85 0.40
C ASN A 78 -0.90 -6.38 1.85
N ASN A 79 -1.42 -5.16 2.00
CA ASN A 79 -1.65 -4.49 3.27
C ASN A 79 -2.74 -5.11 4.15
N ASP A 80 -3.60 -5.94 3.58
CA ASP A 80 -4.66 -6.65 4.31
C ASP A 80 -4.19 -8.03 4.81
N LYS A 81 -3.01 -8.48 4.37
CA LYS A 81 -2.40 -9.74 4.82
C LYS A 81 -1.35 -9.52 5.93
N GLY A 82 -1.04 -10.60 6.64
CA GLY A 82 -0.06 -10.66 7.73
C GLY A 82 1.41 -10.53 7.30
N TYR A 83 2.31 -10.62 8.26
CA TYR A 83 3.70 -10.94 7.99
C TYR A 83 3.85 -12.43 7.79
N VAL A 84 3.81 -12.85 6.53
CA VAL A 84 3.91 -14.26 6.13
C VAL A 84 4.85 -14.39 4.93
N PRO A 85 5.43 -15.58 4.69
CA PRO A 85 6.20 -15.83 3.48
C PRO A 85 5.39 -15.43 2.23
N GLY A 86 6.05 -14.75 1.28
CA GLY A 86 5.43 -14.30 0.03
C GLY A 86 4.61 -13.00 0.14
N ASN A 87 4.38 -12.46 1.35
CA ASN A 87 3.72 -11.16 1.51
C ASN A 87 4.67 -10.04 1.93
N LEU A 88 5.99 -10.23 1.82
CA LEU A 88 6.98 -9.26 2.29
C LEU A 88 7.94 -8.83 1.19
N ARG A 89 8.37 -7.56 1.26
CA ARG A 89 9.41 -6.99 0.40
C ARG A 89 10.20 -5.90 1.11
N TRP A 90 11.41 -5.65 0.64
CA TRP A 90 12.14 -4.42 0.98
C TRP A 90 11.71 -3.32 0.01
N ALA A 91 11.24 -2.20 0.55
CA ALA A 91 10.70 -1.10 -0.25
C ALA A 91 11.13 0.27 0.32
N THR A 92 11.15 1.26 -0.56
CA THR A 92 11.32 2.67 -0.20
C THR A 92 10.06 3.20 0.49
N HIS A 93 10.19 4.29 1.25
CA HIS A 93 9.04 4.99 1.82
C HIS A 93 8.02 5.44 0.76
N LYS A 94 8.49 5.80 -0.45
CA LYS A 94 7.63 6.17 -1.58
C LYS A 94 6.77 4.99 -2.05
N GLU A 95 7.35 3.80 -2.15
CA GLU A 95 6.63 2.58 -2.53
C GLU A 95 5.64 2.13 -1.46
N GLN A 96 6.02 2.22 -0.18
CA GLN A 96 5.12 1.94 0.95
C GLN A 96 3.92 2.89 0.99
N SER A 97 4.14 4.18 0.76
CA SER A 97 3.07 5.18 0.76
C SER A 97 2.09 4.97 -0.40
N LYS A 98 2.59 4.52 -1.56
CA LYS A 98 1.72 4.10 -2.68
C LYS A 98 0.87 2.87 -2.34
N ASN A 99 1.36 1.99 -1.46
CA ASN A 99 0.64 0.79 -1.02
C ASN A 99 -0.48 1.11 -0.01
N THR A 100 -0.33 2.19 0.77
CA THR A 100 -1.37 2.69 1.69
C THR A 100 -2.39 3.60 1.00
N GLN A 101 -2.01 4.23 -0.12
CA GLN A 101 -3.00 4.71 -1.07
C GLN A 101 -3.75 3.49 -1.64
N ARG A 102 -4.87 3.13 -1.00
CA ARG A 102 -6.06 2.73 -1.79
C ARG A 102 -6.07 3.70 -2.96
N TYR A 103 -6.04 3.22 -4.18
CA TYR A 103 -5.98 4.05 -5.37
C TYR A 103 -7.15 5.05 -5.37
N THR A 104 -6.99 6.17 -4.67
CA THR A 104 -7.84 7.37 -4.71
C THR A 104 -7.30 8.32 -5.78
N GLY A 105 -6.40 7.82 -6.64
CA GLY A 105 -6.08 8.39 -7.95
C GLY A 105 -7.28 8.45 -8.89
N MET A 106 -8.45 7.97 -8.46
CA MET A 106 -9.72 8.51 -8.89
C MET A 106 -10.36 9.19 -7.69
N GLY A 107 -10.53 10.51 -7.77
CA GLY A 107 -11.54 11.15 -6.95
C GLY A 107 -12.81 10.30 -7.05
N ARG A 108 -13.43 9.98 -5.92
CA ARG A 108 -14.76 9.35 -5.90
C ARG A 108 -15.63 10.24 -6.76
N GLY A 109 -15.82 9.86 -8.02
CA GLY A 109 -16.79 10.55 -8.84
C GLY A 109 -18.11 10.27 -8.18
N THR A 110 -18.83 11.31 -7.80
CA THR A 110 -20.20 11.12 -7.40
C THR A 110 -20.92 10.54 -8.60
N GLU A 111 -21.35 9.29 -8.45
CA GLU A 111 -22.34 8.67 -9.30
C GLU A 111 -23.58 9.55 -9.24
N THR A 112 -23.93 10.16 -10.36
CA THR A 112 -25.03 11.12 -10.41
C THR A 112 -25.73 11.02 -11.76
N ASN A 113 -27.03 11.28 -11.75
CA ASN A 113 -27.85 11.32 -12.95
C ASN A 113 -27.90 12.75 -13.47
N CYS A 114 -27.81 12.91 -14.78
CA CYS A 114 -28.04 14.20 -15.41
C CYS A 114 -29.50 14.61 -15.18
N SER A 115 -29.74 15.73 -14.49
CA SER A 115 -31.09 16.25 -14.22
C SER A 115 -31.90 16.59 -15.48
N ARG A 116 -31.25 16.64 -16.65
CA ARG A 116 -31.87 16.96 -17.94
C ARG A 116 -32.24 15.74 -18.78
N CYS A 117 -31.46 14.67 -18.74
CA CYS A 117 -31.66 13.49 -19.60
C CYS A 117 -31.68 12.15 -18.86
N GLY A 118 -31.50 12.14 -17.53
CA GLY A 118 -31.57 10.94 -16.70
C GLY A 118 -30.37 9.98 -16.81
N ILE A 119 -29.44 10.20 -17.75
CA ILE A 119 -28.27 9.34 -17.97
C ILE A 119 -27.35 9.38 -16.75
N HIS A 120 -26.94 8.21 -16.29
CA HIS A 120 -25.98 8.00 -15.21
C HIS A 120 -24.54 8.27 -15.69
N PHE A 121 -23.78 9.08 -14.95
CA PHE A 121 -22.37 9.36 -15.26
C PHE A 121 -21.52 9.60 -14.00
N ILE A 122 -20.20 9.43 -14.14
CA ILE A 122 -19.22 9.58 -13.06
C ILE A 122 -18.53 10.95 -13.18
N ARG A 123 -18.77 11.87 -12.23
CA ARG A 123 -18.10 13.19 -12.21
C ARG A 123 -16.63 13.08 -11.75
N ARG A 124 -15.65 13.08 -12.65
CA ARG A 124 -14.22 13.24 -12.27
C ARG A 124 -13.80 14.71 -12.34
N ARG A 125 -13.01 15.18 -11.34
CA ARG A 125 -12.58 16.58 -11.17
C ARG A 125 -11.85 17.19 -12.38
N GLU A 126 -11.28 16.38 -13.27
CA GLU A 126 -10.52 16.86 -14.44
C GLU A 126 -11.33 16.94 -15.74
N TYR A 127 -12.59 16.49 -15.75
CA TYR A 127 -13.47 16.57 -16.91
C TYR A 127 -14.77 17.30 -16.54
N GLN A 128 -14.77 18.63 -16.65
CA GLN A 128 -16.00 19.43 -16.76
C GLN A 128 -16.65 19.30 -18.16
N LYS A 129 -16.40 18.22 -18.90
CA LYS A 129 -16.84 18.11 -20.29
C LYS A 129 -17.96 17.08 -20.45
N PHE A 130 -19.17 17.64 -20.34
CA PHE A 130 -20.41 17.30 -21.03
C PHE A 130 -20.97 15.88 -20.92
N CYS A 131 -22.22 15.82 -20.45
CA CYS A 131 -23.11 14.70 -20.59
C CYS A 131 -23.41 14.46 -22.09
N SER A 132 -22.65 13.55 -22.70
CA SER A 132 -22.79 12.99 -24.06
C SER A 132 -22.46 13.90 -25.26
N ARG A 133 -21.97 13.25 -26.33
CA ARG A 133 -21.85 13.82 -27.69
C ARG A 133 -23.22 14.17 -28.32
N LEU A 134 -24.33 13.86 -27.67
CA LEU A 134 -25.69 14.19 -28.12
C LEU A 134 -26.13 15.60 -27.72
N CYS A 135 -25.46 16.26 -26.77
CA CYS A 135 -25.79 17.64 -26.38
C CYS A 135 -25.12 18.72 -27.28
N ALA A 136 -24.18 18.34 -28.15
CA ALA A 136 -23.50 19.25 -29.07
C ALA A 136 -24.30 19.57 -30.35
N ALA A 137 -25.51 19.02 -30.50
CA ALA A 137 -26.35 19.26 -31.67
C ALA A 137 -26.95 20.69 -31.76
N HIS A 138 -26.73 21.56 -30.76
CA HIS A 138 -27.26 22.93 -30.77
C HIS A 138 -26.21 24.04 -30.87
N ILE A 139 -24.92 23.73 -31.00
CA ILE A 139 -23.89 24.78 -31.11
C ILE A 139 -22.96 24.43 -32.29
N GLY A 140 -23.30 24.93 -33.49
CA GLY A 140 -22.31 25.15 -34.54
C GLY A 140 -22.34 24.25 -35.77
N ALA A 141 -23.51 23.97 -36.36
CA ALA A 141 -23.59 23.54 -37.76
C ALA A 141 -24.65 24.32 -38.55
N ALA A 142 -24.62 25.65 -38.42
CA ALA A 142 -24.88 26.53 -39.56
C ALA A 142 -23.80 26.22 -40.60
N LYS A 143 -24.05 25.19 -41.40
CA LYS A 143 -23.22 24.87 -42.56
C LYS A 143 -23.53 25.89 -43.65
N ARG A 144 -22.44 26.42 -44.20
CA ARG A 144 -22.24 26.65 -45.64
C ARG A 144 -23.02 27.81 -46.26
N TRP A 145 -22.27 28.87 -46.52
CA TRP A 145 -22.23 29.48 -47.85
C TRP A 145 -22.16 28.39 -48.93
N GLY A 146 -23.04 28.48 -49.94
CA GLY A 146 -22.97 27.69 -51.18
C GLY A 146 -24.28 27.02 -51.62
N ASN A 147 -25.31 27.81 -51.94
CA ASN A 147 -26.06 27.81 -53.22
C ASN A 147 -27.13 28.90 -53.19
#